data_AF-B0L8X2-F1
#
_entry.id   AF-B0L8X2-F1
#
_cell.length_a   1.000
_cell.length_b   1.000
_cell.length_c   1.000
_cell.angle_alpha   90.00
_cell.angle_beta   90.00
_cell.angle_gamma   90.00
#
_symmetry.space_group_name_H-M   'P 1'
#
loop_
_entity.id
_entity.type
_entity.pdbx_description
1 polymer ?
#
loop_
_entity_poly.entity_id
_entity_poly.type
_entity_poly.pdbx_seq_one_letter_code
_entity_poly.pdbx_strand_id
1 'polypeptide(L)'
;IIAVNLDEGDKLIAVALTDGKQDVLLATSNGKSIRFKESDVRTVSRVSRGVRGMSLDADDVVIGMEIINDMSGSTLFTVTENGFGKRTELSEYRCQSRGGKGIITIKTTERNGCVVDIMQVNDENDLMLIT
;
A
#
# COMPACT_ATOMS: atom_id res chain seq x y z
N ILE A 1 20.56 14.55 -7.29
CA ILE A 1 20.76 13.51 -6.24
C ILE A 1 19.91 12.30 -6.64
N ILE A 2 20.48 11.11 -6.80
CA ILE A 2 19.73 9.88 -7.11
C ILE A 2 19.41 9.16 -5.78
N ALA A 3 18.14 8.85 -5.54
CA ALA A 3 17.66 8.17 -4.33
C ALA A 3 17.35 6.67 -4.58
N VAL A 4 16.90 6.34 -5.79
CA VAL A 4 16.63 4.99 -6.29
C VAL A 4 16.76 5.00 -7.82
N ASN A 5 17.16 3.88 -8.42
CA ASN A 5 17.10 3.71 -9.88
C ASN A 5 15.75 3.09 -10.26
N LEU A 6 15.02 3.74 -11.15
CA LEU A 6 13.73 3.27 -11.67
C LEU A 6 13.92 2.73 -13.09
N ASP A 7 13.18 1.67 -13.40
CA ASP A 7 13.12 1.13 -14.75
C ASP A 7 12.20 2.00 -15.63
N GLU A 8 12.30 1.84 -16.94
CA GLU A 8 11.48 2.61 -17.86
C GLU A 8 9.99 2.30 -17.63
N GLY A 9 9.20 3.36 -17.40
CA GLY A 9 7.78 3.26 -17.09
C GLY A 9 7.46 3.22 -15.58
N ASP A 10 8.44 2.92 -14.73
CA ASP A 10 8.24 2.93 -13.27
C ASP A 10 8.21 4.35 -12.70
N LYS A 11 7.45 4.50 -11.60
CA LYS A 11 7.32 5.74 -10.86
C LYS A 11 7.46 5.49 -9.37
N LEU A 12 8.11 6.42 -8.68
CA LEU A 12 8.08 6.45 -7.22
C LEU A 12 6.72 7.00 -6.77
N ILE A 13 5.94 6.17 -6.09
CA ILE A 13 4.57 6.52 -5.67
C ILE A 13 4.47 6.93 -4.19
N ALA A 14 5.38 6.43 -3.33
CA ALA A 14 5.35 6.70 -1.91
C ALA A 14 6.75 6.59 -1.30
N VAL A 15 6.99 7.38 -0.24
CA VAL A 15 8.20 7.35 0.58
C VAL A 15 7.79 7.55 2.03
N ALA A 16 8.34 6.75 2.92
CA ALA A 16 8.15 6.90 4.36
C ALA A 16 9.46 6.63 5.10
N LEU A 17 9.60 7.23 6.29
CA LEU A 17 10.66 6.90 7.23
C LEU A 17 10.16 5.78 8.14
N THR A 18 11.04 4.82 8.43
CA THR A 18 10.76 3.69 9.31
C THR A 18 11.87 3.52 10.35
N ASP A 19 11.59 2.79 11.43
CA ASP A 19 12.51 2.64 12.58
C ASP A 19 13.15 1.23 12.72
N GLY A 20 12.87 0.32 11.80
CA GLY A 20 13.33 -1.07 11.81
C GLY A 20 12.36 -2.08 12.46
N LYS A 21 11.23 -1.63 13.03
CA LYS A 21 10.26 -2.46 13.75
C LYS A 21 8.83 -2.41 13.19
N GLN A 22 8.59 -1.65 12.12
CA GLN A 22 7.26 -1.42 11.55
C GLN A 22 6.94 -2.40 10.43
N ASP A 23 5.65 -2.48 10.09
CA ASP A 23 5.21 -3.23 8.91
C ASP A 23 4.97 -2.28 7.74
N VAL A 24 5.24 -2.75 6.53
CA VAL A 24 4.91 -2.06 5.28
C VAL A 24 3.65 -2.69 4.70
N LEU A 25 2.66 -1.87 4.41
CA LEU A 25 1.47 -2.26 3.66
C LEU A 25 1.52 -1.63 2.27
N LEU A 26 1.34 -2.43 1.22
CA LEU A 26 1.16 -1.98 -0.15
C LEU A 26 -0.24 -2.34 -0.63
N ALA A 27 -0.87 -1.48 -1.42
CA ALA A 27 -2.15 -1.74 -2.06
C ALA A 27 -2.10 -1.50 -3.57
N THR A 28 -2.91 -2.25 -4.31
CA THR A 28 -2.93 -2.22 -5.77
C THR A 28 -4.27 -1.72 -6.32
N SER A 29 -4.26 -1.27 -7.58
CA SER A 29 -5.45 -0.80 -8.29
C SER A 29 -6.53 -1.88 -8.38
N ASN A 30 -6.15 -3.16 -8.50
CA ASN A 30 -7.09 -4.29 -8.55
C ASN A 30 -7.60 -4.73 -7.17
N GLY A 31 -7.37 -3.93 -6.13
CA GLY A 31 -7.93 -4.19 -4.80
C GLY A 31 -7.24 -5.32 -4.04
N LYS A 32 -5.95 -5.54 -4.30
CA LYS A 32 -5.09 -6.39 -3.46
C LYS A 32 -4.30 -5.56 -2.48
N SER A 33 -3.92 -6.17 -1.36
CA SER A 33 -2.93 -5.60 -0.45
C SER A 33 -2.00 -6.66 0.13
N ILE A 34 -0.75 -6.27 0.39
CA ILE A 34 0.22 -7.09 1.10
C ILE A 34 0.77 -6.29 2.28
N ARG A 35 0.86 -6.94 3.45
CA ARG A 35 1.52 -6.40 4.64
C ARG A 35 2.69 -7.31 4.98
N PHE A 36 3.89 -6.77 5.15
CA PHE A 36 5.07 -7.54 5.54
C PHE A 36 5.98 -6.71 6.46
N LYS A 37 6.85 -7.37 7.22
CA LYS A 37 7.77 -6.68 8.14
C LYS A 37 8.82 -5.92 7.37
N GLU A 38 9.16 -4.70 7.77
CA GLU A 38 10.25 -3.97 7.11
C GLU A 38 11.59 -4.71 7.20
N SER A 39 11.79 -5.52 8.23
CA SER A 39 12.99 -6.36 8.40
C SER A 39 13.14 -7.45 7.33
N ASP A 40 12.09 -7.75 6.56
CA ASP A 40 12.17 -8.62 5.38
C ASP A 40 12.82 -7.90 4.17
N VAL A 41 13.00 -6.58 4.27
CA VAL A 41 13.66 -5.72 3.28
C VAL A 41 15.09 -5.45 3.75
N ARG A 42 16.07 -6.04 3.05
CA ARG A 42 17.47 -5.71 3.29
C ARG A 42 17.78 -4.27 2.91
N THR A 43 18.68 -3.63 3.64
CA THR A 43 19.25 -2.33 3.26
C THR A 43 19.95 -2.43 1.91
N VAL A 44 19.74 -1.43 1.05
CA VAL A 44 20.37 -1.33 -0.28
C VAL A 44 20.96 0.05 -0.49
N SER A 45 21.90 0.16 -1.44
CA SER A 45 22.46 1.45 -1.84
C SER A 45 21.43 2.30 -2.60
N ARG A 46 21.62 3.61 -2.62
CA ARG A 46 20.78 4.61 -3.29
C ARG A 46 20.71 4.44 -4.82
N VAL A 47 21.65 3.72 -5.39
CA VAL A 47 21.70 3.40 -6.83
C VAL A 47 21.11 2.02 -7.14
N SER A 48 20.51 1.36 -6.15
CA SER A 48 19.81 0.08 -6.34
C SER A 48 18.47 0.29 -7.04
N ARG A 49 17.96 -0.77 -7.68
CA ARG A 49 16.56 -0.89 -8.14
C ARG A 49 15.59 -1.26 -7.01
N GLY A 50 16.11 -1.57 -5.82
CA GLY A 50 15.32 -2.04 -4.69
C GLY A 50 15.12 -3.55 -4.68
N VAL A 51 14.09 -4.00 -3.96
CA VAL A 51 13.65 -5.39 -3.89
C VAL A 51 12.14 -5.46 -4.08
N ARG A 52 11.63 -6.62 -4.53
CA ARG A 52 10.20 -6.81 -4.76
C ARG A 52 9.40 -6.73 -3.45
N GLY A 53 8.47 -5.80 -3.33
CA GLY A 53 7.50 -5.74 -2.23
C GLY A 53 6.31 -6.67 -2.42
N MET A 54 5.75 -6.70 -3.64
CA MET A 54 4.55 -7.45 -4.00
C MET A 54 4.72 -8.07 -5.40
N SER A 55 4.11 -9.22 -5.64
CA SER A 55 3.93 -9.73 -6.99
C SER A 55 2.61 -9.21 -7.54
N LEU A 56 2.67 -8.59 -8.73
CA LEU A 56 1.51 -8.02 -9.41
C LEU A 56 1.04 -8.96 -10.53
N ASP A 57 -0.25 -8.88 -10.85
CA ASP A 57 -0.78 -9.40 -12.11
C ASP A 57 -0.43 -8.41 -13.25
N ALA A 58 -0.56 -8.83 -14.51
CA ALA A 58 0.04 -8.10 -15.65
C ALA A 58 -0.53 -6.69 -15.88
N ASP A 59 -1.76 -6.44 -15.42
CA ASP A 59 -2.51 -5.20 -15.56
C ASP A 59 -2.67 -4.45 -14.23
N ASP A 60 -1.99 -4.89 -13.17
CA ASP A 60 -2.10 -4.33 -11.83
C ASP A 60 -0.91 -3.44 -11.50
N VAL A 61 -1.16 -2.39 -10.72
CA VAL A 61 -0.14 -1.45 -10.27
C VAL A 61 -0.30 -1.15 -8.78
N VAL A 62 0.81 -0.90 -8.08
CA VAL A 62 0.74 -0.41 -6.71
C VAL A 62 0.29 1.05 -6.73
N ILE A 63 -0.78 1.36 -6.00
CA ILE A 63 -1.36 2.71 -5.91
C ILE A 63 -1.00 3.44 -4.61
N GLY A 64 -0.58 2.70 -3.58
CA GLY A 64 -0.33 3.29 -2.28
C GLY A 64 0.50 2.41 -1.36
N MET A 65 1.13 3.05 -0.38
CA MET A 65 1.93 2.43 0.67
C MET A 65 1.62 3.11 2.00
N GLU A 66 1.43 2.30 3.04
CA GLU A 66 1.28 2.77 4.42
C GLU A 66 2.26 2.05 5.35
N ILE A 67 2.81 2.79 6.31
CA ILE A 67 3.64 2.21 7.37
C ILE A 67 2.75 1.91 8.55
N ILE A 68 2.55 0.62 8.82
CA ILE A 68 1.66 0.19 9.88
C ILE A 68 2.44 0.13 11.18
N ASN A 69 2.13 1.07 12.06
CA ASN A 69 2.33 0.97 13.49
C ASN A 69 0.99 0.62 14.14
N ASP A 70 1.00 -0.16 15.22
CA ASP A 70 -0.21 -0.48 15.99
C ASP A 70 -0.62 0.75 16.83
N MET A 71 -0.92 1.86 16.17
CA MET A 71 -1.52 3.04 16.76
C MET A 71 -2.97 2.71 17.07
N SER A 72 -3.32 2.69 18.35
CA SER A 72 -4.67 2.35 18.83
C SER A 72 -5.75 3.15 18.08
N GLY A 73 -6.70 2.44 17.46
CA GLY A 73 -7.87 3.03 16.80
C GLY A 73 -7.69 3.46 15.35
N SER A 74 -6.54 3.19 14.73
CA SER A 74 -6.35 3.46 13.31
C SER A 74 -6.92 2.35 12.42
N THR A 75 -7.53 2.74 11.31
CA THR A 75 -8.09 1.88 10.27
C THR A 75 -7.48 2.22 8.93
N LEU A 76 -7.53 1.29 7.97
CA LEU A 76 -7.19 1.61 6.58
C LEU A 76 -8.46 2.07 5.85
N PHE A 77 -8.48 3.33 5.44
CA PHE A 77 -9.43 3.83 4.46
C PHE A 77 -8.99 3.41 3.06
N THR A 78 -9.92 2.95 2.25
CA THR A 78 -9.71 2.60 0.84
C THR A 78 -10.84 3.19 0.03
N VAL A 79 -10.52 3.83 -1.10
CA VAL A 79 -11.49 4.45 -2.01
C VAL A 79 -11.24 4.03 -3.45
N THR A 80 -12.33 3.93 -4.23
CA THR A 80 -12.33 3.51 -5.63
C THR A 80 -12.82 4.63 -6.55
N GLU A 81 -12.53 4.51 -7.84
CA GLU A 81 -12.79 5.55 -8.86
C GLU A 81 -14.27 5.95 -8.99
N ASN A 82 -15.21 5.06 -8.67
CA ASN A 82 -16.65 5.37 -8.68
C ASN A 82 -17.16 5.91 -7.33
N GLY A 83 -16.27 6.34 -6.44
CA GLY A 83 -16.61 6.96 -5.16
C GLY A 83 -17.06 5.98 -4.07
N PHE A 84 -16.82 4.68 -4.24
CA PHE A 84 -17.05 3.70 -3.19
C PHE A 84 -15.82 3.59 -2.30
N GLY A 85 -16.03 3.48 -0.99
CA GLY A 85 -14.93 3.31 -0.06
C GLY A 85 -15.36 2.59 1.20
N LYS A 86 -14.37 2.19 1.99
CA LYS A 86 -14.58 1.59 3.31
C LYS A 86 -13.41 1.88 4.22
N ARG A 87 -13.66 1.75 5.51
CA ARG A 87 -12.63 1.60 6.54
C ARG A 87 -12.55 0.15 6.96
N THR A 88 -11.35 -0.36 7.20
CA THR A 88 -11.14 -1.73 7.68
C THR A 88 -10.07 -1.71 8.76
N GLU A 89 -10.29 -2.48 9.82
CA GLU A 89 -9.35 -2.56 10.94
C GLU A 89 -7.97 -3.03 10.48
N LEU A 90 -6.91 -2.42 10.99
CA LEU A 90 -5.54 -2.79 10.63
C LEU A 90 -5.20 -4.24 11.00
N SER A 91 -5.89 -4.78 12.01
CA SER A 91 -5.78 -6.18 12.44
C SER A 91 -6.30 -7.19 11.41
N GLU A 92 -7.19 -6.79 10.51
CA GLU A 92 -7.66 -7.64 9.40
C GLU A 92 -6.61 -7.79 8.29
N TYR A 93 -5.67 -6.85 8.20
CA TYR A 93 -4.53 -6.93 7.32
C TYR A 93 -3.42 -7.74 7.98
N ARG A 94 -3.55 -9.08 7.93
CA ARG A 94 -2.52 -9.98 8.47
C ARG A 94 -1.18 -9.81 7.76
N CYS A 95 -0.09 -10.00 8.52
CA CYS A 95 1.25 -10.08 7.97
C CYS A 95 1.39 -11.29 7.03
N GLN A 96 2.10 -11.10 5.93
CA GLN A 96 2.33 -12.04 4.83
C GLN A 96 3.82 -12.02 4.46
N SER A 97 4.28 -13.01 3.70
CA SER A 97 5.66 -13.01 3.18
C SER A 97 5.83 -11.96 2.08
N ARG A 98 6.86 -11.12 2.20
CA ARG A 98 7.23 -10.12 1.17
C ARG A 98 7.34 -10.76 -0.21
N GLY A 99 6.82 -10.08 -1.24
CA GLY A 99 6.83 -10.55 -2.62
C GLY A 99 5.67 -11.47 -2.99
N GLY A 100 4.75 -11.77 -2.07
CA GLY A 100 3.51 -12.48 -2.35
C GLY A 100 2.50 -11.66 -3.18
N LYS A 101 1.39 -12.29 -3.57
CA LYS A 101 0.28 -11.64 -4.29
C LYS A 101 -0.65 -10.80 -3.41
N GLY A 102 -0.53 -10.89 -2.09
CA GLY A 102 -1.44 -10.21 -1.17
C GLY A 102 -2.80 -10.89 -0.99
N ILE A 103 -3.64 -10.25 -0.19
CA ILE A 103 -5.05 -10.58 0.06
C ILE A 103 -5.95 -9.51 -0.55
N ILE A 104 -7.26 -9.75 -0.59
CA ILE A 104 -8.23 -8.75 -1.08
C ILE A 104 -8.38 -7.66 -0.01
N THR A 105 -8.13 -6.39 -0.40
CA THR A 105 -8.48 -5.23 0.43
C THR A 105 -9.92 -4.80 0.17
N ILE A 106 -10.28 -4.61 -1.10
CA ILE A 106 -11.65 -4.29 -1.55
C ILE A 106 -11.91 -5.00 -2.88
N LYS A 107 -13.15 -5.41 -3.14
CA LYS A 107 -13.50 -6.00 -4.43
C LYS A 107 -13.65 -4.90 -5.47
N THR A 108 -12.84 -4.96 -6.51
CA THR A 108 -13.03 -4.18 -7.74
C THR A 108 -14.09 -4.88 -8.59
N THR A 109 -15.18 -4.17 -8.85
CA THR A 109 -16.31 -4.64 -9.67
C THR A 109 -16.68 -3.50 -10.61
N GLU A 110 -17.49 -3.75 -11.65
CA GLU A 110 -17.97 -2.65 -12.53
C GLU A 110 -18.63 -1.52 -11.74
N ARG A 111 -19.34 -1.85 -10.64
CA ARG A 111 -19.93 -0.86 -9.74
C ARG A 111 -18.87 -0.03 -9.03
N ASN A 112 -17.87 -0.67 -8.43
CA ASN A 112 -16.88 0.02 -7.60
C ASN A 112 -15.81 0.73 -8.43
N GLY A 113 -15.40 0.11 -9.54
CA GLY A 113 -14.19 0.47 -10.27
C GLY A 113 -12.91 0.08 -9.52
N CYS A 114 -11.77 0.51 -10.06
CA CYS A 114 -10.44 0.30 -9.50
C CYS A 114 -10.21 1.11 -8.23
N VAL A 115 -9.31 0.63 -7.37
CA VAL A 115 -8.83 1.40 -6.20
C VAL A 115 -8.00 2.58 -6.68
N VAL A 116 -8.29 3.77 -6.15
CA VAL A 116 -7.55 4.99 -6.48
C VAL A 116 -6.64 5.43 -5.35
N ASP A 117 -7.00 5.16 -4.09
CA ASP A 117 -6.15 5.53 -2.96
C ASP A 117 -6.42 4.68 -1.70
N ILE A 118 -5.42 4.64 -0.82
CA ILE A 118 -5.50 4.12 0.54
C ILE A 118 -4.89 5.13 1.52
N MET A 119 -5.46 5.21 2.73
CA MET A 119 -4.92 6.08 3.78
C MET A 119 -5.14 5.47 5.15
N GLN A 120 -4.15 5.51 6.03
CA GLN A 120 -4.37 5.19 7.44
C GLN A 120 -5.09 6.36 8.13
N VAL A 121 -6.25 6.09 8.74
CA VAL A 121 -7.13 7.11 9.35
C VAL A 121 -7.72 6.64 10.66
N ASN A 122 -8.02 7.57 11.56
CA ASN A 122 -8.81 7.38 12.77
C ASN A 122 -10.07 8.26 12.74
N ASP A 123 -10.87 8.23 13.81
CA ASP A 123 -12.12 8.98 13.91
C ASP A 123 -11.95 10.50 14.06
N GLU A 124 -10.71 10.96 14.28
CA GLU A 124 -10.36 12.38 14.40
C GLU A 124 -9.88 12.99 13.08
N ASN A 125 -9.72 12.18 12.02
CA ASN A 125 -9.27 12.67 10.73
C ASN A 125 -10.44 13.13 9.84
N ASP A 126 -10.29 14.31 9.26
CA ASP A 126 -11.13 14.79 8.16
C ASP A 126 -10.53 14.36 6.80
N LEU A 127 -11.38 13.85 5.91
CA LEU A 127 -10.95 13.40 4.57
C LEU A 127 -11.50 14.32 3.48
N MET A 128 -10.64 14.67 2.54
CA MET A 128 -11.01 15.42 1.34
C MET A 128 -10.92 14.50 0.13
N LEU A 129 -12.03 14.34 -0.58
CA LEU A 129 -12.10 13.62 -1.85
C LEU A 129 -12.25 14.64 -2.99
N ILE A 130 -11.45 14.49 -4.04
CA ILE A 130 -11.43 15.39 -5.20
C ILE A 130 -11.61 14.54 -6.47
N THR A 131 -12.42 15.07 -7.40
CA THR A 131 -12.73 14.46 -8.71
C THR A 131 -12.07 15.25 -9.83
#